data_AF-A0A7J9FS07-F1
#
_entry.id   AF-A0A7J9FS07-F1
#
_cell.length_a   1.000
_cell.length_b   1.000
_cell.length_c   1.000
_cell.angle_alpha   90.00
_cell.angle_beta   90.00
_cell.angle_gamma   90.00
#
_symmetry.space_group_name_H-M   'P 1'
#
loop_
_entity.id
_entity.type
_entity.pdbx_description
1 polymer ?
#
loop_
_entity_poly.entity_id
_entity_poly.type
_entity_poly.pdbx_seq_one_letter_code
_entity_poly.pdbx_strand_id
1 'polypeptide(L)'
;MAATRFDIKEFDGILNFNLRQVRMTVILVQNGLKMVITGKKPADMDKSEWEELDGKTLFVIQLCLSNNVLKEVFMEKTRYTLWKRFKTLYATKSLANRLVLK
;
A
#
# COMPACT_ATOMS: atom_id res chain seq x y z
N MET A 1 7.86 -27.16 -0.45
CA MET A 1 8.21 -25.73 -0.65
C MET A 1 7.69 -24.96 0.55
N ALA A 2 8.59 -24.49 1.42
CA ALA A 2 8.19 -23.68 2.56
C ALA A 2 7.74 -22.31 2.03
N ALA A 3 6.44 -22.10 1.93
CA ALA A 3 5.90 -20.74 1.86
C ALA A 3 6.33 -20.07 3.18
N THR A 4 7.34 -19.21 3.13
CA THR A 4 7.60 -18.24 4.19
C THR A 4 6.36 -17.36 4.27
N ARG A 5 5.38 -17.83 5.05
CA ARG A 5 4.24 -17.07 5.52
C ARG A 5 4.84 -16.00 6.41
N PHE A 6 5.19 -14.86 5.82
CA PHE A 6 5.32 -13.67 6.64
C PHE A 6 3.93 -13.47 7.24
N ASP A 7 3.82 -13.60 8.57
CA ASP A 7 2.68 -13.09 9.33
C ASP A 7 2.68 -11.55 9.19
N ILE A 8 2.40 -11.08 7.97
CA ILE A 8 2.13 -9.70 7.69
C ILE A 8 0.76 -9.49 8.28
N LYS A 9 0.75 -9.16 9.58
CA LYS A 9 -0.46 -8.75 10.30
C LYS A 9 -1.16 -7.72 9.42
N GLU A 10 -2.38 -7.98 9.01
CA GLU A 10 -3.12 -7.11 8.09
C GLU A 10 -3.22 -5.69 8.68
N PHE A 11 -3.29 -4.66 7.83
CA PHE A 11 -3.53 -3.31 8.32
C PHE A 11 -5.00 -3.14 8.67
N ASP A 12 -5.29 -2.92 9.95
CA ASP A 12 -6.63 -2.79 10.54
C ASP A 12 -7.10 -1.33 10.66
N GLY A 13 -6.24 -0.37 10.32
CA GLY A 13 -6.55 1.06 10.43
C GLY A 13 -6.31 1.67 11.81
N ILE A 14 -5.87 0.88 12.79
CA ILE A 14 -5.66 1.31 14.19
C ILE A 14 -4.18 1.63 14.43
N LEU A 15 -3.28 0.83 13.88
CA LEU A 15 -1.83 0.98 14.02
C LEU A 15 -1.29 2.20 13.26
N ASN A 16 -0.16 2.75 13.74
CA ASN A 16 0.53 3.89 13.14
C ASN A 16 0.69 3.75 11.61
N PHE A 17 0.01 4.63 10.87
CA PHE A 17 0.02 4.67 9.42
C PHE A 17 1.44 4.66 8.82
N ASN A 18 2.35 5.43 9.42
CA ASN A 18 3.75 5.51 8.96
C ASN A 18 4.47 4.15 9.03
N LEU A 19 4.27 3.40 10.12
CA LEU A 19 4.88 2.07 10.27
C LEU A 19 4.32 1.09 9.23
N ARG A 20 3.03 1.24 8.92
CA ARG A 20 2.33 0.41 7.94
C ARG A 20 2.74 0.73 6.51
N GLN A 21 2.92 2.00 6.20
CA GLN A 21 3.48 2.46 4.95
C GLN A 21 4.89 1.88 4.74
N VAL A 22 5.76 1.91 5.75
CA VAL A 22 7.10 1.30 5.67
C VAL A 22 7.02 -0.20 5.38
N ARG A 23 6.13 -0.95 6.07
CA ARG A 23 5.95 -2.39 5.81
C ARG A 23 5.46 -2.67 4.39
N MET A 24 4.49 -1.90 3.89
CA MET A 24 4.01 -2.04 2.51
C MET A 24 5.12 -1.73 1.50
N THR A 25 5.95 -0.71 1.75
CA THR A 25 7.13 -0.41 0.93
C THR A 25 8.12 -1.58 0.91
N VAL A 26 8.40 -2.20 2.06
CA VAL A 26 9.28 -3.38 2.14
C VAL A 26 8.74 -4.55 1.31
N ILE A 27 7.44 -4.84 1.42
CA ILE A 27 6.79 -5.92 0.65
C ILE A 27 6.84 -5.64 -0.85
N LEU A 28 6.61 -4.39 -1.27
CA LEU A 28 6.71 -4.00 -2.67
C LEU A 28 8.15 -4.13 -3.19
N VAL A 29 9.15 -3.74 -2.41
CA VAL A 29 10.57 -3.93 -2.76
C VAL A 29 10.90 -5.43 -2.87
N GLN A 30 10.40 -6.26 -1.95
CA GLN A 30 10.58 -7.71 -1.98
C GLN A 30 9.94 -8.35 -3.22
N ASN A 31 8.81 -7.82 -3.71
CA ASN A 31 8.16 -8.25 -4.95
C ASN A 31 8.81 -7.68 -6.22
N GLY A 32 9.95 -6.98 -6.11
CA GLY A 32 10.63 -6.37 -7.26
C GLY A 32 9.96 -5.08 -7.76
N LEU A 33 8.96 -4.56 -7.06
CA LEU A 33 8.15 -3.40 -7.48
C LEU A 33 8.72 -2.05 -7.01
N LYS A 34 9.99 -2.01 -6.59
CA LYS A 34 10.67 -0.80 -6.09
C LYS A 34 10.57 0.40 -7.04
N MET A 35 10.65 0.13 -8.35
CA MET A 35 10.58 1.11 -9.43
C MET A 35 9.19 1.77 -9.54
N VAL A 36 8.13 0.99 -9.28
CA VAL A 36 6.76 1.52 -9.29
C VAL A 36 6.58 2.48 -8.13
N ILE A 37 7.16 2.18 -6.95
CA ILE A 37 7.12 3.06 -5.77
C ILE A 37 7.72 4.44 -6.09
N THR A 38 8.82 4.48 -6.85
CA THR A 38 9.45 5.74 -7.28
C THR A 38 8.63 6.53 -8.30
N GLY A 39 7.60 5.94 -8.89
CA GLY A 39 6.68 6.60 -9.83
C GLY A 39 7.29 6.96 -11.19
N LYS A 40 8.57 6.64 -11.42
CA LYS A 40 9.27 6.90 -12.68
C LYS A 40 9.29 5.63 -13.52
N LYS A 41 8.57 5.66 -14.66
CA LYS A 41 8.69 4.64 -15.70
C LYS A 41 10.10 4.73 -16.31
N PRO A 42 10.88 3.63 -16.38
CA PRO A 42 12.11 3.60 -17.17
C PRO A 42 11.83 3.92 -18.64
N ALA A 43 12.76 4.60 -19.32
CA ALA A 43 12.61 4.92 -20.74
C ALA A 43 12.51 3.65 -21.58
N ASP A 44 13.29 2.63 -21.22
CA ASP A 44 13.43 1.35 -21.92
C ASP A 44 12.27 0.36 -21.66
N MET A 45 11.33 0.69 -20.77
CA MET A 45 10.23 -0.20 -20.40
C MET A 45 8.98 0.10 -21.23
N ASP A 46 8.31 -0.94 -21.72
CA ASP A 46 7.05 -0.77 -22.43
C ASP A 46 5.95 -0.19 -21.54
N LYS A 47 4.99 0.51 -22.16
CA LYS A 47 3.86 1.09 -21.43
C LYS A 47 2.97 0.00 -20.83
N SER A 48 2.72 -1.07 -21.57
CA SER A 48 1.92 -2.22 -21.12
C SER A 48 2.57 -2.90 -19.93
N GLU A 49 3.87 -3.17 -20.01
CA GLU A 49 4.64 -3.75 -18.89
C GLU A 49 4.60 -2.86 -17.64
N TRP A 50 4.68 -1.53 -17.82
CA TRP A 50 4.57 -0.59 -16.71
C TRP A 50 3.17 -0.59 -16.08
N GLU A 51 2.10 -0.63 -16.89
CA GLU A 51 0.72 -0.72 -16.40
C GLU A 51 0.46 -2.03 -15.64
N GLU A 52 1.05 -3.15 -16.09
CA GLU A 52 0.98 -4.42 -15.36
C GLU A 52 1.69 -4.35 -14.00
N LEU A 53 2.85 -3.69 -13.93
CA LEU A 53 3.58 -3.51 -12.66
C LEU A 53 2.85 -2.54 -11.72
N ASP A 54 2.20 -1.51 -12.26
CA ASP A 54 1.32 -0.60 -11.52
C ASP A 54 0.13 -1.37 -10.91
N GLY A 55 -0.52 -2.21 -11.72
CA GLY A 55 -1.61 -3.09 -11.29
C GLY A 55 -1.15 -4.08 -10.21
N LYS A 56 -0.01 -4.76 -10.40
CA LYS A 56 0.58 -5.65 -9.39
C LYS A 56 0.86 -4.91 -8.08
N THR A 57 1.36 -3.68 -8.15
CA THR A 57 1.57 -2.83 -6.97
C THR A 57 0.27 -2.55 -6.23
N LEU A 58 -0.81 -2.25 -6.96
CA LEU A 58 -2.14 -2.06 -6.39
C LEU A 58 -2.63 -3.33 -5.68
N PHE A 59 -2.50 -4.50 -6.30
CA PHE A 59 -2.90 -5.78 -5.69
C PHE A 59 -2.09 -6.12 -4.43
N VAL A 60 -0.77 -5.92 -4.47
CA VAL A 60 0.09 -6.17 -3.30
C VAL A 60 -0.28 -5.25 -2.14
N ILE A 61 -0.57 -3.98 -2.42
CA ILE A 61 -1.07 -3.05 -1.40
C ILE A 61 -2.38 -3.57 -0.82
N GLN A 62 -3.36 -3.93 -1.66
CA GLN A 62 -4.65 -4.47 -1.23
C GLN A 62 -4.50 -5.73 -0.36
N LEU A 63 -3.57 -6.61 -0.69
CA LEU A 63 -3.30 -7.84 0.07
C LEU A 63 -2.72 -7.56 1.47
N CYS A 64 -2.13 -6.39 1.69
CA CYS A 64 -1.63 -5.96 3.00
C CYS A 64 -2.73 -5.33 3.89
N LEU A 65 -3.95 -5.16 3.38
CA LEU A 65 -5.07 -4.50 4.04
C LEU A 65 -6.03 -5.53 4.61
N SER A 66 -6.57 -5.26 5.80
CA SER A 66 -7.67 -6.08 6.33
C SER A 66 -8.95 -5.81 5.55
N ASN A 67 -9.88 -6.76 5.56
CA ASN A 67 -11.20 -6.62 4.90
C ASN A 67 -11.95 -5.31 5.23
N ASN A 68 -11.85 -4.81 6.46
CA ASN A 68 -12.48 -3.54 6.86
C ASN A 68 -11.86 -2.34 6.15
N VAL A 69 -10.55 -2.36 5.95
CA VAL A 69 -9.82 -1.30 5.25
C VAL A 69 -10.00 -1.43 3.74
N LEU A 70 -10.05 -2.66 3.22
CA LEU A 70 -10.39 -2.91 1.82
C LEU A 70 -11.75 -2.32 1.45
N LYS A 71 -12.78 -2.48 2.28
CA LYS A 71 -14.11 -1.88 2.07
C LYS A 71 -14.08 -0.35 1.91
N GLU A 72 -13.10 0.33 2.49
CA GLU A 72 -12.95 1.79 2.40
C GLU A 72 -12.24 2.24 1.12
N VAL A 73 -11.43 1.37 0.50
CA VAL A 73 -10.54 1.73 -0.63
C VAL A 73 -10.74 0.88 -1.89
N PHE A 74 -11.56 -0.17 -1.88
CA PHE A 74 -11.77 -1.06 -3.04
C PHE A 74 -12.43 -0.36 -4.23
N MET A 75 -13.11 0.76 -4.01
CA MET A 75 -13.70 1.57 -5.08
C MET A 75 -12.64 2.34 -5.90
N GLU A 76 -11.41 2.43 -5.39
CA GLU A 76 -10.33 3.17 -6.04
C GLU A 76 -9.67 2.32 -7.14
N LYS A 77 -9.84 2.73 -8.39
CA LYS A 77 -9.34 2.00 -9.57
C LYS A 77 -7.87 2.25 -9.87
N THR A 78 -7.26 3.26 -9.26
CA THR A 78 -5.87 3.64 -9.54
C THR A 78 -5.04 3.64 -8.27
N ARG A 79 -3.77 3.25 -8.40
CA ARG A 79 -2.81 3.29 -7.29
C ARG A 79 -2.74 4.69 -6.66
N TYR A 80 -2.76 5.74 -7.49
CA TYR A 80 -2.69 7.12 -7.02
C TYR A 80 -3.90 7.50 -6.16
N THR A 81 -5.13 7.23 -6.63
CA THR A 81 -6.34 7.58 -5.87
C THR A 81 -6.49 6.72 -4.63
N LEU A 82 -6.12 5.44 -4.71
CA LEU A 82 -6.03 4.54 -3.56
C LEU A 82 -5.08 5.12 -2.51
N TRP A 83 -3.84 5.48 -2.87
CA TRP A 83 -2.87 6.06 -1.94
C TRP A 83 -3.28 7.39 -1.36
N LYS A 84 -3.91 8.25 -2.18
CA LYS A 84 -4.44 9.53 -1.70
C LYS A 84 -5.53 9.31 -0.66
N ARG A 85 -6.51 8.45 -0.94
CA ARG A 85 -7.60 8.13 0.00
C ARG A 85 -7.07 7.46 1.26
N PHE A 86 -6.10 6.57 1.11
CA PHE A 86 -5.43 5.89 2.21
C PHE A 86 -4.74 6.88 3.15
N LYS A 87 -3.98 7.84 2.61
CA LYS A 87 -3.40 8.94 3.38
C LYS A 87 -4.49 9.79 4.04
N THR A 88 -5.54 10.17 3.33
CA THR A 88 -6.63 10.98 3.91
C THR A 88 -7.31 10.29 5.08
N LEU A 89 -7.63 9.00 4.98
CA LEU A 89 -8.33 8.24 6.02
C LEU A 89 -7.47 7.97 7.25
N TYR A 90 -6.20 7.64 7.04
CA TYR A 90 -5.35 7.12 8.12
C TYR A 90 -4.29 8.11 8.61
N ALA A 91 -3.88 9.10 7.82
CA ALA A 91 -3.03 10.19 8.32
C ALA A 91 -3.82 11.12 9.25
N THR A 92 -5.08 11.43 8.93
CA THR A 92 -5.95 12.23 9.83
C THR A 92 -6.29 11.48 11.11
N LYS A 93 -6.63 10.18 11.04
CA LYS A 93 -6.84 9.33 12.22
C LYS A 93 -5.59 9.17 13.07
N SER A 94 -4.41 9.04 12.46
CA SER A 94 -3.13 9.02 13.19
C SER A 94 -2.88 10.34 13.92
N LEU A 95 -3.18 11.48 13.27
CA LEU A 95 -3.03 12.80 13.89
C LEU A 95 -4.02 13.00 15.05
N ALA A 96 -5.28 12.59 14.87
CA ALA A 96 -6.30 12.60 15.90
C ALA A 96 -5.93 11.67 17.07
N ASN A 97 -5.48 10.45 16.82
CA ASN A 97 -5.02 9.52 17.86
C ASN A 97 -3.81 10.07 18.63
N ARG A 98 -2.90 10.78 17.95
CA ARG A 98 -1.77 11.47 18.60
C ARG A 98 -2.22 12.65 19.46
N LEU A 99 -3.32 13.31 19.12
CA LEU A 99 -3.89 14.43 19.90
C LEU A 99 -4.71 13.93 21.10
N VAL A 100 -5.39 12.79 20.97
CA VAL A 100 -6.20 12.18 22.05
C VAL A 100 -5.34 11.54 23.15
N LEU A 101 -4.08 11.20 22.87
CA LEU A 101 -3.13 10.67 23.84
C LEU A 101 -2.35 11.76 24.62
N LYS A 102 -2.91 12.96 24.77
CA LYS A 102 -2.29 14.07 25.50
C LYS A 102 -3.10 14.49 26.71
#